data_AF-A0A068WHU6-F1
#
_entry.id   AF-A0A068WHU6-F1
#
_cell.length_a   1.000
_cell.length_b   1.000
_cell.length_c   1.000
_cell.angle_alpha   90.00
_cell.angle_beta   90.00
_cell.angle_gamma   90.00
#
_symmetry.space_group_name_H-M   'P 1'
#
loop_
_entity.id
_entity.type
_entity.pdbx_description
1 polymer ?
#
loop_
_entity_poly.entity_id
_entity_poly.type
_entity_poly.pdbx_seq_one_letter_code
_entity_poly.pdbx_strand_id
1 'polypeptide(L)'
;MDYTPDISCDSQTHIANFWEMAKQEAEGLKPEQNSFKTQDLPLARIKKIMKLDDDVKTMMISAEAPILFAKAAELFIRELTLRAWLHTDRNRRRTLQRNDISMAVSYGDTDQFDFLIDIVPRDEGRGHRRDA
;
A
#
# COMPACT_ATOMS: atom_id res chain seq x y z
N MET A 1 -14.90 -32.08 10.72
CA MET A 1 -13.55 -31.54 10.55
C MET A 1 -13.74 -30.25 9.78
N ASP A 2 -13.89 -29.14 10.49
CA ASP A 2 -14.02 -27.84 9.85
C ASP A 2 -12.63 -27.44 9.39
N TYR A 3 -12.38 -27.56 8.09
CA TYR A 3 -11.19 -27.01 7.45
C TYR A 3 -11.39 -25.49 7.42
N THR A 4 -11.03 -24.81 8.50
CA THR A 4 -10.76 -23.37 8.44
C THR A 4 -9.43 -23.24 7.72
N PRO A 5 -9.39 -22.68 6.50
CA PRO A 5 -8.12 -22.36 5.86
C PRO A 5 -7.33 -21.46 6.80
N ASP A 6 -6.03 -21.69 6.94
CA ASP A 6 -5.18 -20.75 7.66
C ASP A 6 -4.94 -19.53 6.75
N ILE A 7 -5.89 -18.59 6.76
CA ILE A 7 -5.97 -17.45 5.82
C ILE A 7 -4.77 -16.50 6.00
N SER A 8 -4.05 -16.57 7.12
CA SER A 8 -2.78 -15.84 7.30
C SER A 8 -1.76 -16.31 6.25
N CYS A 9 -1.67 -17.62 6.03
CA CYS A 9 -0.83 -18.25 5.02
C CYS A 9 -1.25 -17.86 3.59
N ASP A 10 -2.54 -17.85 3.29
CA ASP A 10 -3.06 -17.48 1.96
C ASP A 10 -2.76 -16.01 1.61
N SER A 11 -2.94 -15.10 2.57
CA SER A 11 -2.62 -13.67 2.39
C SER A 11 -1.12 -13.46 2.18
N GLN A 12 -0.28 -14.10 2.99
CA GLN A 12 1.17 -13.99 2.87
C GLN A 12 1.64 -14.55 1.52
N THR A 13 1.03 -15.64 1.06
CA THR A 13 1.31 -16.23 -0.26
C THR A 13 0.93 -15.29 -1.41
N HIS A 14 -0.25 -14.67 -1.36
CA HIS A 14 -0.66 -13.72 -2.40
C HIS A 14 0.26 -12.49 -2.46
N ILE A 15 0.69 -11.97 -1.31
CA ILE A 15 1.61 -10.84 -1.24
C ILE A 15 3.01 -11.24 -1.71
N ALA A 16 3.50 -12.43 -1.34
CA ALA A 16 4.78 -12.96 -1.81
C ALA A 16 4.80 -13.12 -3.34
N ASN A 17 3.75 -13.72 -3.91
CA ASN A 17 3.60 -13.88 -5.35
C ASN A 17 3.55 -12.52 -6.07
N PHE A 18 2.82 -11.54 -5.52
CA PHE A 18 2.78 -10.18 -6.04
C PHE A 18 4.19 -9.55 -6.11
N TRP A 19 4.96 -9.66 -5.04
CA TRP A 19 6.31 -9.10 -4.97
C TRP A 19 7.30 -9.85 -5.87
N GLU A 20 7.17 -11.17 -6.01
CA GLU A 20 7.98 -11.95 -6.97
C GLU A 20 7.71 -11.49 -8.41
N MET A 21 6.44 -11.33 -8.79
CA MET A 21 6.07 -10.80 -10.12
C MET A 21 6.58 -9.37 -10.31
N ALA A 22 6.43 -8.49 -9.32
CA ALA A 22 6.91 -7.12 -9.39
C ALA A 22 8.43 -7.05 -9.54
N LYS A 23 9.16 -7.95 -8.89
CA LYS A 23 10.62 -8.07 -9.03
C LYS A 23 11.04 -8.52 -10.43
N GLN A 24 10.37 -9.54 -10.97
CA GLN A 24 10.61 -10.00 -12.35
C GLN A 24 10.32 -8.91 -13.38
N GLU A 25 9.23 -8.13 -13.18
CA GLU A 25 8.91 -6.98 -14.02
C GLU A 25 10.04 -5.94 -13.99
N ALA A 26 10.55 -5.62 -12.79
CA ALA A 26 11.65 -4.67 -12.62
C ALA A 26 12.96 -5.14 -13.27
N GLU A 27 13.30 -6.43 -13.13
CA GLU A 27 14.49 -7.04 -13.76
C GLU A 27 14.37 -7.10 -15.29
N GLY A 28 13.14 -7.18 -15.82
CA GLY A 28 12.85 -7.15 -17.25
C GLY A 28 12.94 -5.77 -17.91
N LEU A 29 13.07 -4.68 -17.13
CA LEU A 29 13.13 -3.32 -17.67
C LEU A 29 14.44 -3.09 -18.42
N LYS A 30 14.33 -2.87 -19.73
CA LYS A 30 15.48 -2.48 -20.57
C LYS A 30 15.73 -0.98 -20.47
N PRO A 31 16.96 -0.51 -20.17
CA PRO A 31 17.30 0.91 -20.05
C PRO A 31 16.98 1.75 -21.30
N GLU A 32 16.99 1.10 -22.47
CA GLU A 32 16.95 1.74 -23.77
C GLU A 32 15.52 2.06 -24.27
N GLN A 33 14.48 1.51 -23.63
CA GLN A 33 13.12 1.51 -24.18
C GLN A 33 12.21 2.65 -23.69
N ASN A 34 12.74 3.79 -23.24
CA ASN A 34 11.92 4.89 -22.68
C ASN A 34 10.97 4.41 -21.55
N SER A 35 11.24 3.28 -20.91
CA SER A 35 10.33 2.62 -19.95
C SER A 35 9.96 3.50 -18.76
N PHE A 36 10.76 4.54 -18.49
CA PHE A 36 10.55 5.52 -17.42
C PHE A 36 9.76 6.77 -17.86
N LYS A 37 9.43 6.92 -19.15
CA LYS A 37 8.71 8.09 -19.69
C LYS A 37 7.20 7.97 -19.53
N THR A 38 6.67 6.76 -19.45
CA THR A 38 5.25 6.48 -19.21
C THR A 38 5.10 5.97 -17.79
N GLN A 39 4.62 6.82 -16.90
CA GLN A 39 4.31 6.48 -15.51
C GLN A 39 2.83 6.75 -15.27
N ASP A 40 2.15 5.86 -14.55
CA ASP A 40 0.73 6.02 -14.21
C ASP A 40 0.50 7.26 -13.33
N LEU A 41 1.50 7.59 -12.50
CA LEU A 41 1.46 8.74 -11.61
C LEU A 41 2.22 9.94 -12.20
N PRO A 42 1.62 11.16 -12.19
CA PRO A 42 2.24 12.33 -12.75
C PRO A 42 3.43 12.82 -11.91
N LEU A 43 4.64 12.77 -12.49
CA LEU A 43 5.90 13.16 -11.84
C LEU A 43 5.88 14.57 -11.23
N ALA A 44 5.20 15.51 -11.88
CA ALA A 44 5.07 16.88 -11.37
C ALA A 44 4.30 16.95 -10.04
N ARG A 45 3.30 16.08 -9.84
CA ARG A 45 2.53 16.01 -8.58
C ARG A 45 3.34 15.35 -7.49
N ILE A 46 4.07 14.28 -7.81
CA ILE A 46 5.01 13.64 -6.89
C ILE A 46 6.04 14.66 -6.40
N LYS A 47 6.70 15.37 -7.32
CA LYS A 47 7.66 16.43 -6.98
C LYS A 47 7.04 17.54 -6.12
N LYS A 48 5.77 17.90 -6.38
CA LYS A 48 5.05 18.90 -5.57
C LYS A 48 4.81 18.40 -4.15
N ILE A 49 4.42 17.13 -3.96
CA ILE A 49 4.23 16.51 -2.65
C ILE A 49 5.56 16.46 -1.89
N MET A 50 6.65 16.04 -2.54
CA MET A 50 7.98 16.03 -1.91
C MET A 50 8.40 17.40 -1.39
N LYS A 51 8.00 18.50 -2.06
CA LYS A 51 8.29 19.88 -1.66
C LYS A 51 7.29 20.49 -0.67
N LEU A 52 6.31 19.72 -0.19
CA LEU A 52 5.47 20.15 0.94
C LEU A 52 6.27 20.16 2.24
N ASP A 53 7.33 19.36 2.31
CA ASP A 53 8.33 19.43 3.37
C ASP A 53 9.20 20.68 3.19
N ASP A 54 9.25 21.53 4.23
CA ASP A 54 9.97 22.81 4.20
C ASP A 54 11.49 22.63 4.03
N ASP A 55 12.07 21.51 4.51
CA ASP A 55 13.49 21.20 4.36
C ASP A 55 13.82 20.83 2.91
N VAL A 56 12.87 20.22 2.19
CA VAL A 56 13.04 19.80 0.78
C VAL A 56 12.64 20.91 -0.21
N LYS A 57 11.79 21.84 0.21
CA LYS A 57 11.21 22.89 -0.62
C LYS A 57 12.25 23.71 -1.39
N THR A 58 13.32 24.11 -0.71
CA THR A 58 14.42 24.92 -1.29
C THR A 58 15.46 24.07 -2.02
N MET A 59 15.48 22.76 -1.76
CA MET A 59 16.42 21.84 -2.39
C MET A 59 16.07 21.57 -3.85
N MET A 60 17.11 21.20 -4.59
CA MET A 60 16.97 20.56 -5.89
C MET A 60 16.70 19.07 -5.68
N ILE A 61 15.71 18.54 -6.40
CA ILE A 61 15.36 17.11 -6.38
C ILE A 61 15.88 16.51 -7.69
N SER A 62 16.68 15.44 -7.58
CA SER A 62 17.15 14.68 -8.75
C SER A 62 15.98 14.20 -9.61
N ALA A 63 16.15 14.16 -10.92
CA ALA A 63 15.12 13.70 -11.85
C ALA A 63 14.72 12.23 -11.61
N GLU A 64 15.62 11.42 -11.06
CA GLU A 64 15.39 10.00 -10.80
C GLU A 64 14.46 9.76 -9.59
N ALA A 65 14.48 10.66 -8.59
CA ALA A 65 13.70 10.45 -7.36
C ALA A 65 12.18 10.44 -7.61
N PRO A 66 11.57 11.38 -8.36
CA PRO A 66 10.15 11.31 -8.70
C PRO A 66 9.79 10.06 -9.52
N ILE A 67 10.69 9.57 -10.37
CA ILE A 67 10.46 8.35 -11.17
C ILE A 67 10.40 7.13 -10.25
N LEU A 68 11.36 7.02 -9.32
CA LEU A 68 11.38 5.93 -8.34
C LEU A 68 10.14 5.98 -7.43
N PHE A 69 9.75 7.17 -6.97
CA PHE A 69 8.54 7.34 -6.17
C PHE A 69 7.27 7.01 -6.95
N ALA A 70 7.21 7.25 -8.26
CA ALA A 70 6.07 6.86 -9.07
C ALA A 70 5.85 5.35 -9.00
N LYS A 71 6.91 4.56 -9.24
CA LYS A 71 6.82 3.09 -9.17
C LYS A 71 6.61 2.59 -7.74
N ALA A 72 7.28 3.17 -6.76
CA ALA A 72 7.10 2.79 -5.36
C ALA A 72 5.66 3.05 -4.88
N ALA A 73 5.09 4.21 -5.21
CA ALA A 73 3.70 4.54 -4.87
C ALA A 73 2.70 3.64 -5.60
N GLU A 74 2.94 3.30 -6.87
CA GLU A 74 2.14 2.32 -7.61
C GLU A 74 2.13 0.95 -6.91
N LEU A 75 3.31 0.44 -6.53
CA LEU A 75 3.44 -0.84 -5.82
C LEU A 75 2.78 -0.79 -4.44
N PHE A 76 3.00 0.28 -3.69
CA PHE A 76 2.39 0.50 -2.38
C PHE A 76 0.85 0.51 -2.45
N ILE A 77 0.27 1.24 -3.41
CA ILE A 77 -1.19 1.28 -3.60
C ILE A 77 -1.73 -0.11 -3.94
N ARG A 78 -1.06 -0.84 -4.85
CA ARG A 78 -1.47 -2.21 -5.23
C ARG A 78 -1.43 -3.16 -4.04
N GLU A 79 -0.34 -3.17 -3.27
CA GLU A 79 -0.19 -4.03 -2.10
C GLU A 79 -1.23 -3.72 -1.03
N LEU A 80 -1.38 -2.43 -0.65
CA LEU A 80 -2.37 -2.01 0.34
C LEU A 80 -3.79 -2.38 -0.10
N THR A 81 -4.09 -2.23 -1.39
CA THR A 81 -5.39 -2.62 -1.97
C THR A 81 -5.62 -4.13 -1.88
N LEU A 82 -4.61 -4.96 -2.17
CA LEU A 82 -4.70 -6.42 -2.02
C LEU A 82 -4.97 -6.83 -0.57
N ARG A 83 -4.23 -6.23 0.38
CA ARG A 83 -4.41 -6.47 1.82
C ARG A 83 -5.81 -6.06 2.28
N ALA A 84 -6.29 -4.89 1.86
CA ALA A 84 -7.64 -4.43 2.18
C ALA A 84 -8.73 -5.29 1.50
N TRP A 85 -8.49 -5.75 0.28
CA TRP A 85 -9.44 -6.60 -0.44
C TRP A 85 -9.71 -7.92 0.29
N LEU A 86 -8.71 -8.49 0.94
CA LEU A 86 -8.89 -9.69 1.77
C LEU A 86 -9.98 -9.49 2.84
N HIS A 87 -10.03 -8.31 3.46
CA HIS A 87 -11.09 -8.01 4.44
C HIS A 87 -12.46 -7.78 3.78
N THR A 88 -12.48 -7.25 2.56
CA THR A 88 -13.70 -7.10 1.77
C THR A 88 -14.30 -8.47 1.46
N ASP A 89 -13.47 -9.38 0.97
CA ASP A 89 -13.85 -10.74 0.58
C ASP A 89 -14.26 -11.60 1.80
N ARG A 90 -13.51 -11.49 2.92
CA ARG A 90 -13.88 -12.12 4.21
C ARG A 90 -15.28 -11.72 4.68
N ASN A 91 -15.66 -10.46 4.45
CA ASN A 91 -17.00 -9.94 4.78
C ASN A 91 -18.06 -10.25 3.70
N ARG A 92 -17.73 -11.07 2.69
CA ARG A 92 -18.57 -11.41 1.54
C ARG A 92 -19.08 -10.19 0.78
N ARG A 93 -18.31 -9.10 0.83
CA ARG A 93 -18.61 -7.87 0.10
C ARG A 93 -17.86 -7.86 -1.23
N ARG A 94 -18.40 -7.12 -2.19
CA ARG A 94 -17.75 -6.84 -3.49
C ARG A 94 -17.36 -5.38 -3.66
N THR A 95 -17.56 -4.59 -2.61
CA THR A 95 -17.26 -3.17 -2.57
C THR A 95 -16.25 -2.94 -1.45
N LEU A 96 -15.06 -2.49 -1.84
CA LEU A 96 -13.98 -2.11 -0.92
C LEU A 96 -14.42 -0.89 -0.10
N GLN A 97 -14.25 -0.95 1.22
CA GLN A 97 -14.64 0.12 2.12
C GLN A 97 -13.43 0.67 2.88
N ARG A 98 -13.56 1.88 3.42
CA ARG A 98 -12.52 2.50 4.23
C ARG A 98 -12.13 1.67 5.47
N ASN A 99 -13.09 0.97 6.07
CA ASN A 99 -12.83 0.08 7.19
C ASN A 99 -11.90 -1.09 6.80
N ASP A 100 -11.97 -1.57 5.55
CA ASP A 100 -11.07 -2.64 5.08
C ASP A 100 -9.61 -2.20 5.03
N ILE A 101 -9.37 -0.95 4.61
CA ILE A 101 -8.05 -0.33 4.63
C ILE A 101 -7.58 -0.16 6.08
N SER A 102 -8.48 0.30 6.96
CA SER A 102 -8.17 0.49 8.39
C SER A 102 -7.76 -0.84 9.04
N MET A 103 -8.46 -1.92 8.72
CA MET A 103 -8.10 -3.25 9.19
C MET A 103 -6.78 -3.75 8.58
N ALA A 104 -6.55 -3.54 7.29
CA ALA A 104 -5.31 -3.96 6.63
C ALA A 104 -4.06 -3.27 7.22
N VAL A 105 -4.19 -2.00 7.62
CA VAL A 105 -3.12 -1.23 8.30
C VAL A 105 -2.97 -1.67 9.76
N SER A 106 -4.05 -2.05 10.45
CA SER A 106 -4.05 -2.22 11.91
C SER A 106 -3.87 -3.66 12.41
N TYR A 107 -4.33 -4.65 11.64
CA TYR A 107 -4.43 -6.06 12.06
C TYR A 107 -3.36 -6.96 11.42
N GLY A 108 -2.55 -6.46 10.49
CA GLY A 108 -1.46 -7.22 9.88
C GLY A 108 -0.19 -7.21 10.74
N ASP A 109 0.60 -8.29 10.69
CA ASP A 109 1.97 -8.40 11.23
C ASP A 109 2.97 -7.49 10.51
N THR A 110 2.56 -6.29 10.14
CA THR A 110 3.30 -5.35 9.29
C THR A 110 3.37 -4.00 10.00
N ASP A 111 4.31 -3.92 10.94
CA ASP A 111 4.93 -2.67 11.42
C ASP A 111 5.30 -1.71 10.28
N GLN A 112 5.53 -2.25 9.08
CA GLN A 112 5.71 -1.53 7.82
C GLN A 112 4.64 -0.44 7.55
N PHE A 113 3.39 -0.58 8.04
CA PHE A 113 2.33 0.41 7.82
C PHE A 113 2.08 1.35 9.01
N ASP A 114 2.91 1.32 10.05
CA ASP A 114 2.72 2.16 11.25
C ASP A 114 2.76 3.66 10.94
N PHE A 115 3.44 4.07 9.87
CA PHE A 115 3.45 5.46 9.40
C PHE A 115 2.05 5.99 8.99
N LEU A 116 1.04 5.11 8.88
CA LEU A 116 -0.33 5.46 8.52
C LEU A 116 -1.29 5.59 9.72
N ILE A 117 -0.86 5.31 10.94
CA ILE A 117 -1.74 5.28 12.13
C ILE A 117 -2.50 6.60 12.32
N ASP A 118 -1.81 7.72 12.13
CA ASP A 118 -2.41 9.05 12.30
C ASP A 118 -3.26 9.50 11.10
N ILE A 119 -3.18 8.78 9.98
CA ILE A 119 -3.89 9.09 8.72
C ILE A 119 -5.13 8.22 8.54
N VAL A 120 -5.05 6.97 8.97
CA VAL A 120 -6.11 5.96 8.85
C VAL A 120 -6.66 5.69 10.26
N PRO A 121 -7.68 6.45 10.71
CA PRO A 121 -8.24 6.29 12.03
C PRO A 121 -8.84 4.91 12.15
N ARG A 122 -8.41 4.21 13.19
CA ARG A 122 -8.92 2.91 13.59
C ARG A 122 -10.34 3.13 14.10
N ASP A 123 -11.28 2.29 13.67
CA ASP A 123 -12.57 2.21 14.38
C ASP A 123 -12.24 1.63 15.75
N GLU A 124 -12.03 2.49 16.75
CA GLU A 124 -12.04 2.07 18.15
C GLU A 124 -13.41 1.47 18.41
N GLY A 125 -13.47 0.14 18.40
CA GLY A 125 -14.65 -0.60 18.80
C GLY A 125 -15.09 -0.01 20.12
N ARG A 126 -16.29 0.59 20.15
CA ARG A 126 -16.91 1.19 21.33
C ARG A 126 -16.51 0.36 22.55
N GLY A 127 -15.56 0.87 23.32
CA GLY A 127 -15.10 0.24 24.54
C GLY A 127 -16.36 -0.09 25.33
N HIS A 128 -16.49 -1.36 25.70
CA HIS A 128 -17.56 -1.89 26.51
C HIS A 128 -17.66 -1.01 27.77
N ARG A 129 -18.50 0.02 27.74
CA ARG A 129 -18.92 0.73 28.94
C ARG A 129 -19.70 -0.31 29.71
N ARG A 130 -19.03 -0.92 30.69
CA ARG A 130 -19.70 -1.56 31.79
C ARG A 130 -20.36 -0.39 32.53
N ASP A 131 -21.63 -0.16 32.22
CA ASP A 131 -22.46 0.70 33.03
C ASP A 131 -22.48 0.07 34.44
N ALA A 132 -22.03 0.85 35.41
CA ALA A 132 -22.05 0.53 36.83
C ALA A 132 -23.45 0.75 37.41
#